data_AF-A0A7Y4XFJ3-F1
#
_entry.id   AF-A0A7Y4XFJ3-F1
#
_cell.length_a   1.000
_cell.length_b   1.000
_cell.length_c   1.000
_cell.angle_alpha   90.00
_cell.angle_beta   90.00
_cell.angle_gamma   90.00
#
_symmetry.space_group_name_H-M   'P 1'
#
loop_
_entity.id
_entity.type
_entity.pdbx_description
1 polymer ?
#
loop_
_entity_poly.entity_id
_entity_poly.type
_entity_poly.pdbx_seq_one_letter_code
_entity_poly.pdbx_strand_id
1 'polypeptide(L)'
;MRRLFLTFAAALGCLLAPQQAAAAELRITLNELAGVVQAVLGPSKLHLDNKPGGLFSGGTGSSWTIAGKETAIPLPAKSFRLMGSTYAYYVEDLNSKSISVTAAPAAVRLMLAFEDKAADLKGACVSGDCGLATALPKIIWKSGTVTIDVVPVRLGSSITLQVKNVAIGGLMSAKCGGAGIIADGACSVALTFAKRTIANLKPEIAATLKAKVNDSATQEAVANGLKTYLAVGPAGEIAITGVTSDAKSVRITFALPGDAGG
;
A
#
# COMPACT_ATOMS: atom_id res chain seq x y z
N MET A 1 -20.22 17.15 7.74
CA MET A 1 -19.97 15.71 7.53
C MET A 1 -21.24 14.95 7.88
N ARG A 2 -21.90 14.31 6.91
CA ARG A 2 -23.16 13.57 7.12
C ARG A 2 -22.83 12.20 7.73
N ARG A 3 -23.20 11.99 9.00
CA ARG A 3 -23.30 10.64 9.58
C ARG A 3 -24.48 9.95 8.88
N LEU A 4 -24.27 8.76 8.32
CA LEU A 4 -25.35 7.98 7.73
C LEU A 4 -26.18 7.41 8.89
N PHE A 5 -27.29 8.06 9.23
CA PHE A 5 -28.29 7.51 10.14
C PHE A 5 -29.32 6.76 9.29
N LEU A 6 -29.38 5.43 9.43
CA LEU A 6 -30.39 4.58 8.81
C LEU A 6 -31.48 4.29 9.85
N THR A 7 -32.64 4.91 9.69
CA THR A 7 -33.87 4.61 10.43
C THR A 7 -34.59 3.44 9.74
N PHE A 8 -34.76 2.33 10.45
CA PHE A 8 -35.61 1.23 10.00
C PHE A 8 -37.08 1.54 10.34
N ALA A 9 -37.94 1.56 9.32
CA ALA A 9 -39.39 1.56 9.51
C ALA A 9 -39.86 0.10 9.62
N ALA A 10 -40.29 -0.31 10.83
CA ALA A 10 -40.97 -1.59 11.03
C ALA A 10 -42.45 -1.44 10.67
N ALA A 11 -42.88 -2.02 9.54
CA ALA A 11 -44.28 -2.14 9.21
C ALA A 11 -44.83 -3.44 9.82
N LEU A 12 -45.73 -3.29 10.80
CA LEU A 12 -46.51 -4.38 11.38
C LEU A 12 -47.55 -4.85 10.35
N GLY A 13 -47.48 -6.11 9.93
CA GLY A 13 -48.47 -6.74 9.06
C GLY A 13 -48.39 -8.26 9.14
N CYS A 14 -49.28 -8.86 9.94
CA CYS A 14 -49.52 -10.30 10.02
C CYS A 14 -49.88 -10.86 8.63
N LEU A 15 -49.17 -11.90 8.17
CA LEU A 15 -49.67 -12.98 7.32
C LEU A 15 -48.64 -14.12 7.28
N LEU A 16 -49.11 -15.33 7.57
CA LEU A 16 -48.35 -16.57 7.67
C LEU A 16 -47.78 -17.00 6.31
N ALA A 17 -46.48 -16.79 6.13
CA ALA A 17 -45.60 -17.57 5.28
C ALA A 17 -44.31 -17.79 6.09
N PRO A 18 -43.56 -18.91 5.93
CA PRO A 18 -42.19 -18.94 6.39
C PRO A 18 -41.41 -17.93 5.53
N GLN A 19 -41.44 -16.66 5.93
CA GLN A 19 -40.41 -15.71 5.55
C GLN A 19 -39.12 -16.31 6.07
N GLN A 20 -38.38 -16.99 5.20
CA GLN A 20 -36.94 -17.16 5.38
C GLN A 20 -36.44 -15.80 5.87
N ALA A 21 -35.93 -15.77 7.09
CA ALA A 21 -35.41 -14.57 7.71
C ALA A 21 -34.41 -13.97 6.71
N ALA A 22 -34.85 -12.92 6.00
CA ALA A 22 -34.09 -12.37 4.91
C ALA A 22 -32.89 -11.69 5.56
N ALA A 23 -31.73 -12.36 5.53
CA ALA A 23 -30.48 -11.82 6.05
C ALA A 23 -30.38 -10.36 5.61
N ALA A 24 -30.19 -9.44 6.55
CA ALA A 24 -30.07 -8.04 6.20
C ALA A 24 -28.86 -7.90 5.27
N GLU A 25 -29.07 -7.35 4.08
CA GLU A 25 -28.02 -7.11 3.09
C GLU A 25 -27.80 -5.60 2.93
N LEU A 26 -26.55 -5.16 3.06
CA LEU A 26 -26.14 -3.82 2.68
C LEU A 26 -25.35 -3.89 1.38
N ARG A 27 -25.77 -3.09 0.41
CA ARG A 27 -25.03 -2.89 -0.83
C ARG A 27 -24.41 -1.50 -0.84
N ILE A 28 -23.09 -1.45 -0.98
CA ILE A 28 -22.32 -0.21 -1.06
C ILE A 28 -21.65 -0.17 -2.42
N THR A 29 -21.70 0.96 -3.11
CA THR A 29 -20.95 1.14 -4.36
C THR A 29 -19.45 1.24 -4.08
N LEU A 30 -18.61 0.88 -5.06
CA LEU A 30 -17.16 1.02 -4.89
C LEU A 30 -16.71 2.48 -4.70
N ASN A 31 -17.48 3.45 -5.21
CA ASN A 31 -17.21 4.88 -4.98
C ASN A 31 -17.50 5.29 -3.54
N GLU A 32 -18.60 4.83 -2.96
CA GLU A 32 -18.91 5.06 -1.54
C GLU A 32 -17.88 4.38 -0.64
N LEU A 33 -17.50 3.13 -0.95
CA LEU A 33 -16.44 2.45 -0.22
C LEU A 33 -15.12 3.19 -0.32
N ALA A 34 -14.73 3.68 -1.51
CA ALA A 34 -13.53 4.50 -1.68
C ALA A 34 -13.55 5.75 -0.78
N GLY A 35 -14.69 6.42 -0.65
CA GLY A 35 -14.85 7.56 0.27
C GLY A 35 -14.68 7.19 1.74
N VAL A 36 -15.26 6.07 2.17
CA VAL A 36 -15.09 5.54 3.54
C VAL A 36 -13.63 5.16 3.80
N VAL A 37 -12.99 4.47 2.85
CA VAL A 37 -11.59 4.06 2.94
C VAL A 37 -10.67 5.29 3.00
N GLN A 38 -10.92 6.33 2.19
CA GLN A 38 -10.17 7.60 2.27
C GLN A 38 -10.29 8.24 3.66
N ALA A 39 -11.47 8.21 4.27
CA ALA A 39 -11.70 8.76 5.60
C ALA A 39 -10.95 7.98 6.69
N VAL A 40 -10.94 6.64 6.61
CA VAL A 40 -10.22 5.77 7.56
C VAL A 40 -8.70 5.90 7.43
N LEU A 41 -8.20 5.93 6.20
CA LEU A 41 -6.76 6.01 5.95
C LEU A 41 -6.20 7.40 6.30
N GLY A 42 -7.02 8.45 6.25
CA GLY A 42 -6.60 9.80 6.58
C GLY A 42 -5.39 10.26 5.76
N PRO A 43 -4.46 11.04 6.34
CA PRO A 43 -3.25 11.51 5.65
C PRO A 43 -2.17 10.42 5.63
N SER A 44 -2.51 9.19 5.23
CA SER A 44 -1.53 8.09 5.12
C SER A 44 -0.38 8.49 4.18
N LYS A 45 0.85 8.14 4.59
CA LYS A 45 2.07 8.44 3.85
C LYS A 45 3.01 7.24 3.81
N LEU A 46 3.65 7.05 2.67
CA LEU A 46 4.75 6.11 2.47
C LEU A 46 6.06 6.89 2.43
N HIS A 47 7.00 6.49 3.27
CA HIS A 47 8.37 6.96 3.31
C HIS A 47 9.29 5.80 2.93
N LEU A 48 10.17 6.01 1.94
CA LEU A 48 11.13 5.02 1.50
C LEU A 48 12.56 5.52 1.76
N ASP A 49 13.27 4.77 2.60
CA ASP A 49 14.69 4.90 2.88
C ASP A 49 15.28 3.49 3.12
N ASN A 50 16.29 3.13 2.34
CA ASN A 50 17.04 1.88 2.54
C ASN A 50 18.56 2.10 2.44
N LYS A 51 19.04 3.23 2.97
CA LYS A 51 20.48 3.52 3.03
C LYS A 51 21.25 2.36 3.69
N PRO A 52 22.29 1.81 3.03
CA PRO A 52 23.07 0.70 3.57
C PRO A 52 23.87 1.11 4.81
N GLY A 53 24.01 0.18 5.75
CA GLY A 53 24.94 0.33 6.87
C GLY A 53 26.38 0.50 6.41
N GLY A 54 27.16 1.32 7.13
CA GLY A 54 28.52 1.74 6.73
C GLY A 54 28.57 3.11 6.04
N LEU A 55 27.42 3.65 5.63
CA LEU A 55 27.24 5.08 5.35
C LEU A 55 26.65 5.76 6.58
N PHE A 56 27.00 7.02 6.86
CA PHE A 56 26.34 7.79 7.92
C PHE A 56 24.82 7.81 7.67
N SER A 57 24.06 7.11 8.53
CA SER A 57 22.60 6.99 8.47
C SER A 57 21.98 7.67 9.69
N GLY A 58 21.36 8.83 9.50
CA GLY A 58 20.49 9.46 10.50
C GLY A 58 18.99 9.16 10.26
N GLY A 59 18.67 8.39 9.21
CA GLY A 59 17.31 8.08 8.81
C GLY A 59 16.68 6.95 9.64
N THR A 60 15.36 6.97 9.76
CA THR A 60 14.54 5.98 10.49
C THR A 60 14.23 4.71 9.67
N GLY A 61 14.68 4.65 8.42
CA GLY A 61 14.36 3.58 7.47
C GLY A 61 12.96 3.72 6.88
N SER A 62 12.65 2.89 5.88
CA SER A 62 11.36 2.92 5.18
C SER A 62 10.19 2.62 6.11
N SER A 63 9.12 3.40 6.01
CA SER A 63 7.93 3.24 6.82
C SER A 63 6.65 3.62 6.07
N TRP A 64 5.52 3.14 6.56
CA TRP A 64 4.20 3.53 6.08
C TRP A 64 3.28 3.84 7.26
N THR A 65 2.78 5.06 7.28
CA THR A 65 1.72 5.49 8.18
C THR A 65 0.36 5.16 7.58
N ILE A 66 -0.36 4.23 8.18
CA ILE A 66 -1.73 3.82 7.83
C ILE A 66 -2.63 4.11 9.02
N ALA A 67 -3.72 4.85 8.80
CA ALA A 67 -4.70 5.14 9.85
C ALA A 67 -4.07 5.68 11.16
N GLY A 68 -3.03 6.53 11.01
CA GLY A 68 -2.30 7.12 12.13
C GLY A 68 -1.24 6.22 12.79
N LYS A 69 -1.06 4.97 12.35
CA LYS A 69 -0.04 4.05 12.84
C LYS A 69 1.09 3.91 11.83
N GLU A 70 2.32 4.17 12.29
CA GLU A 70 3.52 3.93 11.51
C GLU A 70 3.94 2.46 11.56
N THR A 71 4.19 1.87 10.40
CA THR A 71 4.63 0.49 10.23
C THR A 71 5.91 0.46 9.43
N ALA A 72 6.96 -0.16 9.98
CA ALA A 72 8.24 -0.30 9.29
C ALA A 72 8.10 -1.20 8.04
N ILE A 73 8.70 -0.77 6.93
CA ILE A 73 8.78 -1.51 5.67
C ILE A 73 10.22 -1.95 5.49
N PRO A 74 10.56 -3.23 5.71
CA PRO A 74 11.92 -3.67 5.50
C PRO A 74 12.24 -3.69 3.99
N LEU A 75 13.06 -2.74 3.55
CA LEU A 75 13.65 -2.73 2.21
C LEU A 75 15.16 -2.90 2.37
N PRO A 76 15.76 -4.02 1.92
CA PRO A 76 17.20 -4.17 1.98
C PRO A 76 17.88 -3.30 0.93
N ALA A 77 19.03 -2.72 1.29
CA ALA A 77 19.91 -2.05 0.33
C ALA A 77 20.42 -3.05 -0.72
N LYS A 78 20.62 -2.60 -1.96
CA LYS A 78 21.19 -3.44 -3.03
C LYS A 78 22.65 -3.12 -3.22
N SER A 79 23.51 -3.98 -2.69
CA SER A 79 24.96 -3.90 -2.85
C SER A 79 25.48 -4.82 -3.95
N PHE A 80 26.62 -4.44 -4.50
CA PHE A 80 27.36 -5.20 -5.51
C PHE A 80 28.85 -4.92 -5.36
N ARG A 81 29.69 -5.85 -5.85
CA ARG A 81 31.14 -5.70 -5.82
C ARG A 81 31.67 -5.31 -7.20
N LEU A 82 32.60 -4.37 -7.23
CA LEU A 82 33.30 -3.95 -8.44
C LEU A 82 34.74 -3.58 -8.08
N MET A 83 35.71 -4.23 -8.73
CA MET A 83 37.15 -3.99 -8.56
C MET A 83 37.63 -3.98 -7.09
N GLY A 84 37.20 -4.96 -6.30
CA GLY A 84 37.60 -5.10 -4.89
C GLY A 84 36.79 -4.25 -3.89
N SER A 85 35.98 -3.32 -4.38
CA SER A 85 35.14 -2.44 -3.55
C SER A 85 33.67 -2.84 -3.59
N THR A 86 32.92 -2.49 -2.54
CA THR A 86 31.48 -2.69 -2.44
C THR A 86 30.76 -1.38 -2.67
N TYR A 87 29.85 -1.38 -3.63
CA TYR A 87 28.98 -0.26 -3.97
C TYR A 87 27.53 -0.65 -3.71
N ALA A 88 26.65 0.34 -3.59
CA ALA A 88 25.23 0.10 -3.40
C ALA A 88 24.39 1.15 -4.12
N TYR A 89 23.20 0.70 -4.53
CA TYR A 89 22.10 1.56 -4.92
C TYR A 89 21.02 1.52 -3.85
N TYR A 90 20.57 2.70 -3.43
CA TYR A 90 19.56 2.86 -2.38
C TYR A 90 18.63 4.04 -2.67
N VAL A 91 17.45 4.01 -2.09
CA VAL A 91 16.49 5.11 -1.99
C VAL A 91 16.82 5.87 -0.71
N GLU A 92 16.91 7.19 -0.82
CA GLU A 92 17.17 8.08 0.32
C GLU A 92 16.01 9.06 0.44
N ASP A 93 15.35 9.06 1.59
CA ASP A 93 14.33 10.04 2.00
C ASP A 93 13.25 10.35 0.94
N LEU A 94 12.64 9.30 0.38
CA LEU A 94 11.58 9.47 -0.60
C LEU A 94 10.20 9.46 0.05
N ASN A 95 9.54 10.62 0.08
CA ASN A 95 8.25 10.81 0.72
C ASN A 95 7.08 10.87 -0.28
N SER A 96 5.97 10.20 0.04
CA SER A 96 4.71 10.35 -0.68
C SER A 96 3.95 11.59 -0.22
N LYS A 97 3.30 12.29 -1.15
CA LYS A 97 2.47 13.48 -0.85
C LYS A 97 1.32 13.13 0.10
N SER A 98 0.41 12.32 -0.42
CA SER A 98 -0.80 11.86 0.25
C SER A 98 -1.37 10.67 -0.52
N ILE A 99 -2.23 9.92 0.15
CA ILE A 99 -2.99 8.83 -0.46
C ILE A 99 -4.26 9.38 -1.12
N SER A 100 -4.51 8.92 -2.34
CA SER A 100 -5.78 9.12 -3.04
C SER A 100 -6.46 7.78 -3.21
N VAL A 101 -7.75 7.72 -2.92
CA VAL A 101 -8.53 6.49 -2.98
C VAL A 101 -9.63 6.64 -4.03
N THR A 102 -9.71 5.67 -4.94
CA THR A 102 -10.66 5.68 -6.08
C THR A 102 -11.28 4.30 -6.26
N ALA A 103 -12.44 4.23 -6.91
CA ALA A 103 -13.01 2.94 -7.31
C ALA A 103 -12.24 2.35 -8.50
N ALA A 104 -12.02 1.05 -8.48
CA ALA A 104 -11.50 0.26 -9.59
C ALA A 104 -12.43 -0.95 -9.84
N PRO A 105 -12.40 -1.60 -11.01
CA PRO A 105 -13.25 -2.77 -11.24
C PRO A 105 -13.00 -3.86 -10.17
N ALA A 106 -14.05 -4.18 -9.41
CA ALA A 106 -14.02 -5.14 -8.29
C ALA A 106 -13.01 -4.84 -7.16
N ALA A 107 -12.53 -3.60 -7.03
CA ALA A 107 -11.59 -3.20 -5.99
C ALA A 107 -11.71 -1.71 -5.64
N VAL A 108 -11.08 -1.33 -4.53
CA VAL A 108 -10.77 0.06 -4.21
C VAL A 108 -9.29 0.26 -4.44
N ARG A 109 -8.93 1.28 -5.20
CA ARG A 109 -7.56 1.60 -5.57
C ARG A 109 -7.02 2.74 -4.73
N LEU A 110 -5.96 2.46 -3.99
CA LEU A 110 -5.17 3.44 -3.28
C LEU A 110 -3.99 3.82 -4.18
N MET A 111 -3.79 5.10 -4.41
CA MET A 111 -2.67 5.63 -5.18
C MET A 111 -1.89 6.63 -4.34
N LEU A 112 -0.60 6.35 -4.17
CA LEU A 112 0.37 7.22 -3.52
C LEU A 112 1.33 7.74 -4.59
N ALA A 113 1.43 9.07 -4.70
CA ALA A 113 2.40 9.73 -5.58
C ALA A 113 3.53 10.34 -4.74
N PHE A 114 4.77 10.16 -5.18
CA PHE A 114 5.92 10.74 -4.50
C PHE A 114 6.01 12.26 -4.71
N GLU A 115 6.59 12.96 -3.74
CA GLU A 115 6.72 14.42 -3.71
C GLU A 115 7.50 14.95 -4.91
N ASP A 116 8.57 14.25 -5.27
CA ASP A 116 9.47 14.62 -6.36
C ASP A 116 9.03 14.10 -7.74
N LYS A 117 9.25 14.96 -8.75
CA LYS A 117 9.07 14.57 -10.17
C LYS A 117 10.15 13.58 -10.64
N ALA A 118 11.27 13.47 -9.92
CA ALA A 118 12.37 12.55 -10.17
C ALA A 118 12.96 12.11 -8.83
N ALA A 119 12.47 11.00 -8.29
CA ALA A 119 13.13 10.37 -7.15
C ALA A 119 14.42 9.73 -7.65
N ASP A 120 15.57 10.17 -7.17
CA ASP A 120 16.86 9.59 -7.56
C ASP A 120 17.24 8.49 -6.58
N LEU A 121 17.45 7.28 -7.09
CA LEU A 121 18.18 6.27 -6.32
C LEU A 121 19.65 6.70 -6.31
N LYS A 122 20.22 6.77 -5.11
CA LYS A 122 21.61 7.14 -4.87
C LYS A 122 22.51 5.93 -5.09
N GLY A 123 23.56 6.13 -5.86
CA GLY A 123 24.70 5.21 -5.91
C GLY A 123 25.77 5.69 -4.94
N ALA A 124 26.29 4.80 -4.08
CA ALA A 124 27.39 5.13 -3.19
C ALA A 124 28.37 3.96 -3.04
N CYS A 125 29.60 4.27 -2.65
CA CYS A 125 30.57 3.28 -2.19
C CYS A 125 30.33 3.00 -0.71
N VAL A 126 30.18 1.71 -0.35
CA VAL A 126 29.94 1.25 1.02
C VAL A 126 31.24 0.86 1.70
N SER A 127 32.17 0.24 0.97
CA SER A 127 33.48 -0.18 1.51
C SER A 127 34.51 -0.43 0.41
N GLY A 128 35.80 -0.36 0.77
CA GLY A 128 36.94 -0.57 -0.14
C GLY A 128 37.44 0.72 -0.79
N ASP A 129 38.23 0.57 -1.85
CA ASP A 129 38.78 1.68 -2.63
C ASP A 129 37.69 2.29 -3.51
N CYS A 130 37.08 3.37 -3.03
CA CYS A 130 35.89 4.01 -3.61
C CYS A 130 36.14 4.83 -4.89
N GLY A 131 37.17 4.49 -5.66
CA GLY A 131 37.63 5.25 -6.83
C GLY A 131 36.60 5.36 -7.97
N LEU A 132 35.57 4.51 -7.99
CA LEU A 132 34.52 4.51 -9.02
C LEU A 132 33.16 5.06 -8.54
N ALA A 133 33.09 5.60 -7.32
CA ALA A 133 31.83 6.10 -6.76
C ALA A 133 31.18 7.19 -7.64
N THR A 134 32.00 8.06 -8.23
CA THR A 134 31.57 9.14 -9.12
C THR A 134 31.20 8.65 -10.53
N ALA A 135 31.63 7.45 -10.91
CA ALA A 135 31.34 6.82 -12.19
C ALA A 135 30.05 5.97 -12.16
N LEU A 136 29.40 5.84 -11.01
CA LEU A 136 28.16 5.10 -10.90
C LEU A 136 27.04 5.78 -11.71
N PRO A 137 26.31 5.03 -12.56
CA PRO A 137 25.13 5.54 -13.24
C PRO A 137 24.12 6.10 -12.24
N LYS A 138 23.54 7.26 -12.56
CA LYS A 138 22.42 7.81 -11.81
C LYS A 138 21.16 7.07 -12.21
N ILE A 139 20.40 6.58 -11.22
CA ILE A 139 19.10 5.95 -11.47
C ILE A 139 18.01 6.95 -11.12
N ILE A 140 17.27 7.38 -12.14
CA ILE A 140 16.20 8.37 -12.04
C ILE A 140 14.86 7.63 -12.08
N TRP A 141 14.02 7.85 -11.07
CA TRP A 141 12.64 7.37 -11.03
C TRP A 141 11.66 8.52 -11.26
N LYS A 142 11.28 8.70 -12.52
CA LYS A 142 10.38 9.77 -12.95
C LYS A 142 8.92 9.38 -12.70
N SER A 143 8.16 10.30 -12.10
CA SER A 143 6.73 10.12 -11.81
C SER A 143 6.45 8.84 -11.02
N GLY A 144 7.24 8.59 -9.97
CA GLY A 144 7.08 7.41 -9.12
C GLY A 144 5.72 7.39 -8.44
N THR A 145 5.02 6.26 -8.56
CA THR A 145 3.74 6.02 -7.90
C THR A 145 3.68 4.61 -7.33
N VAL A 146 2.89 4.45 -6.28
CA VAL A 146 2.52 3.16 -5.72
C VAL A 146 1.01 3.05 -5.82
N THR A 147 0.53 2.01 -6.49
CA THR A 147 -0.90 1.73 -6.63
C THR A 147 -1.21 0.41 -5.95
N ILE A 148 -2.22 0.39 -5.10
CA ILE A 148 -2.60 -0.76 -4.29
C ILE A 148 -4.09 -1.00 -4.51
N ASP A 149 -4.45 -2.16 -5.06
CA ASP A 149 -5.83 -2.56 -5.21
C ASP A 149 -6.22 -3.42 -4.02
N VAL A 150 -7.16 -2.92 -3.22
CA VAL A 150 -7.72 -3.62 -2.07
C VAL A 150 -9.14 -4.08 -2.34
N VAL A 151 -9.52 -5.20 -1.73
CA VAL A 151 -10.90 -5.68 -1.72
C VAL A 151 -11.37 -5.82 -0.27
N PRO A 152 -12.65 -5.52 0.00
CA PRO A 152 -13.20 -5.80 1.30
C PRO A 152 -13.31 -7.31 1.51
N VAL A 153 -12.86 -7.78 2.68
CA VAL A 153 -12.99 -9.16 3.11
C VAL A 153 -13.48 -9.20 4.55
N ARG A 154 -14.09 -10.32 4.93
CA ARG A 154 -14.55 -10.55 6.29
C ARG A 154 -13.35 -10.84 7.20
N LEU A 155 -13.31 -10.18 8.36
CA LEU A 155 -12.39 -10.47 9.46
C LEU A 155 -13.20 -10.62 10.75
N GLY A 156 -13.45 -11.87 11.16
CA GLY A 156 -14.32 -12.17 12.30
C GLY A 156 -15.75 -11.65 12.07
N SER A 157 -16.22 -10.76 12.94
CA SER A 157 -17.51 -10.06 12.81
C SER A 157 -17.41 -8.71 12.07
N SER A 158 -16.26 -8.42 11.44
CA SER A 158 -15.97 -7.13 10.82
C SER A 158 -15.55 -7.24 9.35
N ILE A 159 -15.31 -6.08 8.73
CA ILE A 159 -14.76 -5.95 7.38
C ILE A 159 -13.36 -5.35 7.50
N THR A 160 -12.43 -5.89 6.73
CA THR A 160 -11.10 -5.30 6.50
C THR A 160 -10.82 -5.21 5.00
N LEU A 161 -9.66 -4.66 4.64
CA LEU A 161 -9.25 -4.45 3.25
C LEU A 161 -8.03 -5.31 2.92
N GLN A 162 -8.23 -6.37 2.15
CA GLN A 162 -7.15 -7.22 1.69
C GLN A 162 -6.54 -6.68 0.41
N VAL A 163 -5.21 -6.57 0.36
CA VAL A 163 -4.47 -6.21 -0.86
C VAL A 163 -4.47 -7.39 -1.82
N LYS A 164 -5.05 -7.19 -3.01
CA LYS A 164 -4.93 -8.13 -4.13
C LYS A 164 -3.68 -7.85 -4.96
N ASN A 165 -3.45 -6.59 -5.30
CA ASN A 165 -2.39 -6.19 -6.21
C ASN A 165 -1.65 -4.95 -5.70
N VAL A 166 -0.35 -4.92 -5.92
CA VAL A 166 0.50 -3.74 -5.71
C VAL A 166 1.31 -3.51 -6.97
N ALA A 167 1.24 -2.30 -7.52
CA ALA A 167 1.97 -1.90 -8.71
C ALA A 167 2.83 -0.67 -8.43
N ILE A 168 4.11 -0.75 -8.85
CA ILE A 168 5.08 0.33 -8.73
C ILE A 168 5.22 1.03 -10.09
N GLY A 169 4.55 2.18 -10.21
CA GLY A 169 4.51 2.99 -11.42
C GLY A 169 5.72 3.90 -11.59
N GLY A 170 5.70 4.72 -12.64
CA GLY A 170 6.81 5.60 -13.00
C GLY A 170 7.92 4.92 -13.80
N LEU A 171 8.71 5.74 -14.50
CA LEU A 171 9.82 5.30 -15.33
C LEU A 171 11.12 5.33 -14.52
N MET A 172 11.73 4.17 -14.30
CA MET A 172 13.07 4.07 -13.73
C MET A 172 14.07 3.89 -14.86
N SER A 173 15.06 4.78 -14.95
CA SER A 173 16.12 4.70 -15.96
C SER A 173 17.49 4.98 -15.36
N ALA A 174 18.47 4.15 -15.70
CA ALA A 174 19.86 4.39 -15.36
C ALA A 174 20.55 5.19 -16.48
N LYS A 175 21.29 6.23 -16.12
CA LYS A 175 22.05 7.07 -17.06
C LYS A 175 23.47 7.29 -16.56
N CYS A 176 24.43 7.16 -17.47
CA CYS A 176 25.81 7.60 -17.23
C CYS A 176 25.89 9.13 -17.30
N GLY A 177 26.59 9.74 -16.35
CA GLY A 177 27.05 11.12 -16.52
C GLY A 177 28.24 11.10 -17.47
N GLY A 178 28.21 11.90 -18.54
CA GLY A 178 29.32 11.99 -19.49
C GLY A 178 30.54 12.58 -18.78
N ALA A 179 31.50 11.74 -18.41
CA ALA A 179 32.68 12.13 -17.65
C ALA A 179 33.95 11.46 -18.23
N GLY A 180 34.07 11.42 -19.56
CA GLY A 180 35.29 10.98 -20.25
C GLY A 180 35.47 9.45 -20.34
N ILE A 181 36.39 9.02 -21.20
CA ILE A 181 36.47 7.64 -21.75
C ILE A 181 36.61 6.54 -20.67
N ILE A 182 37.41 6.79 -19.61
CA ILE A 182 37.60 5.81 -18.52
C ILE A 182 36.35 5.73 -17.62
N ALA A 183 35.74 6.87 -17.32
CA ALA A 183 34.47 6.90 -16.57
C ALA A 183 33.33 6.30 -17.39
N ASP A 184 33.35 6.44 -18.72
CA ASP A 184 32.36 5.83 -19.62
C ASP A 184 32.48 4.29 -19.62
N GLY A 185 33.69 3.76 -19.61
CA GLY A 185 33.95 2.32 -19.49
C GLY A 185 33.46 1.73 -18.16
N ALA A 186 33.84 2.35 -17.03
CA ALA A 186 33.38 1.93 -15.71
C ALA A 186 31.86 2.10 -15.54
N CYS A 187 31.30 3.18 -16.08
CA CYS A 187 29.86 3.42 -16.04
C CYS A 187 29.09 2.39 -16.87
N SER A 188 29.59 1.99 -18.04
CA SER A 188 28.98 0.94 -18.87
C SER A 188 28.86 -0.40 -18.12
N VAL A 189 29.90 -0.80 -17.40
CA VAL A 189 29.86 -2.00 -16.54
C VAL A 189 28.85 -1.81 -15.41
N ALA A 190 28.89 -0.66 -14.75
CA ALA A 190 27.97 -0.33 -13.66
C ALA A 190 26.50 -0.20 -14.11
N LEU A 191 26.22 0.13 -15.37
CA LEU A 191 24.86 0.19 -15.93
C LEU A 191 24.14 -1.15 -15.84
N THR A 192 24.85 -2.27 -15.98
CA THR A 192 24.25 -3.60 -15.84
C THR A 192 23.75 -3.83 -14.42
N PHE A 193 24.53 -3.42 -13.42
CA PHE A 193 24.13 -3.47 -12.02
C PHE A 193 22.97 -2.52 -11.73
N ALA A 194 23.00 -1.30 -12.26
CA ALA A 194 21.92 -0.33 -12.13
C ALA A 194 20.59 -0.86 -12.71
N LYS A 195 20.63 -1.44 -13.92
CA LYS A 195 19.46 -2.08 -14.55
C LYS A 195 18.94 -3.26 -13.75
N ARG A 196 19.83 -4.10 -13.19
CA ARG A 196 19.44 -5.21 -12.31
C ARG A 196 18.79 -4.71 -11.02
N THR A 197 19.32 -3.65 -10.41
CA THR A 197 18.70 -3.00 -9.25
C THR A 197 17.29 -2.52 -9.58
N ILE A 198 17.10 -1.84 -10.71
CA ILE A 198 15.79 -1.37 -11.15
C ILE A 198 14.80 -2.53 -11.31
N ALA A 199 15.24 -3.62 -11.95
CA ALA A 199 14.42 -4.79 -12.21
C ALA A 199 13.96 -5.49 -10.92
N ASN A 200 14.79 -5.47 -9.88
CA ASN A 200 14.50 -6.13 -8.60
C ASN A 200 13.76 -5.22 -7.61
N LEU A 201 14.03 -3.91 -7.62
CA LEU A 201 13.49 -2.99 -6.63
C LEU A 201 11.96 -2.88 -6.71
N LYS A 202 11.41 -2.74 -7.91
CA LYS A 202 9.95 -2.63 -8.10
C LYS A 202 9.17 -3.84 -7.55
N PRO A 203 9.46 -5.09 -7.95
CA PRO A 203 8.74 -6.24 -7.43
C PRO A 203 8.95 -6.45 -5.94
N GLU A 204 10.13 -6.10 -5.39
CA GLU A 204 10.41 -6.21 -3.97
C GLU A 204 9.61 -5.20 -3.14
N ILE A 205 9.57 -3.93 -3.53
CA ILE A 205 8.70 -2.93 -2.89
C ILE A 205 7.24 -3.41 -2.94
N ALA A 206 6.79 -3.90 -4.10
CA ALA A 206 5.42 -4.41 -4.25
C ALA A 206 5.13 -5.60 -3.31
N ALA A 207 6.04 -6.57 -3.22
CA ALA A 207 5.90 -7.75 -2.38
C ALA A 207 5.91 -7.37 -0.88
N THR A 208 6.84 -6.52 -0.45
CA THR A 208 6.93 -6.08 0.94
C THR A 208 5.70 -5.28 1.35
N LEU A 209 5.24 -4.34 0.51
CA LEU A 209 4.02 -3.59 0.78
C LEU A 209 2.80 -4.50 0.88
N LYS A 210 2.65 -5.44 -0.08
CA LYS A 210 1.55 -6.42 -0.05
C LYS A 210 1.57 -7.25 1.23
N ALA A 211 2.74 -7.72 1.65
CA ALA A 211 2.90 -8.52 2.86
C ALA A 211 2.55 -7.71 4.12
N LYS A 212 3.02 -6.46 4.21
CA LYS A 212 2.79 -5.60 5.38
C LYS A 212 1.35 -5.14 5.52
N VAL A 213 0.68 -4.74 4.43
CA VAL A 213 -0.72 -4.35 4.55
C VAL A 213 -1.61 -5.51 4.93
N ASN A 214 -1.29 -6.71 4.42
CA ASN A 214 -2.04 -7.93 4.72
C ASN A 214 -1.64 -8.57 6.06
N ASP A 215 -0.72 -7.97 6.83
CA ASP A 215 -0.39 -8.48 8.16
C ASP A 215 -1.57 -8.28 9.13
N SER A 216 -1.70 -9.16 10.12
CA SER A 216 -2.86 -9.18 11.01
C SER A 216 -3.04 -7.85 11.75
N ALA A 217 -1.95 -7.25 12.21
CA ALA A 217 -1.99 -5.99 12.95
C ALA A 217 -2.51 -4.80 12.11
N THR A 218 -2.14 -4.74 10.82
CA THR A 218 -2.62 -3.72 9.90
C THR A 218 -4.07 -3.99 9.50
N GLN A 219 -4.41 -5.26 9.21
CA GLN A 219 -5.78 -5.66 8.91
C GLN A 219 -6.74 -5.37 10.06
N GLU A 220 -6.32 -5.56 11.32
CA GLU A 220 -7.08 -5.21 12.51
C GLU A 220 -7.25 -3.70 12.68
N ALA A 221 -6.19 -2.91 12.47
CA ALA A 221 -6.26 -1.46 12.55
C ALA A 221 -7.24 -0.87 11.51
N VAL A 222 -7.17 -1.36 10.28
CA VAL A 222 -8.10 -0.98 9.20
C VAL A 222 -9.52 -1.43 9.53
N ALA A 223 -9.70 -2.66 10.02
CA ALA A 223 -11.02 -3.15 10.42
C ALA A 223 -11.64 -2.31 11.53
N ASN A 224 -10.87 -1.97 12.57
CA ASN A 224 -11.33 -1.13 13.67
C ASN A 224 -11.69 0.28 13.20
N GLY A 225 -10.92 0.86 12.27
CA GLY A 225 -11.28 2.12 11.61
C GLY A 225 -12.59 2.01 10.84
N LEU A 226 -12.76 0.97 10.01
CA LEU A 226 -13.96 0.76 9.20
C LEU A 226 -15.22 0.50 10.04
N LYS A 227 -15.11 -0.19 11.19
CA LYS A 227 -16.24 -0.39 12.11
C LYS A 227 -16.93 0.92 12.49
N THR A 228 -16.18 2.01 12.65
CA THR A 228 -16.75 3.31 13.02
C THR A 228 -17.66 3.92 11.94
N TYR A 229 -17.52 3.48 10.69
CA TYR A 229 -18.29 3.97 9.54
C TYR A 229 -19.31 2.95 9.02
N LEU A 230 -19.09 1.65 9.25
CA LEU A 230 -19.91 0.56 8.72
C LEU A 230 -20.76 -0.14 9.79
N ALA A 231 -20.83 0.39 11.02
CA ALA A 231 -21.72 -0.13 12.05
C ALA A 231 -23.19 0.13 11.69
N VAL A 232 -24.00 -0.94 11.69
CA VAL A 232 -25.46 -0.85 11.59
C VAL A 232 -26.05 -0.94 13.00
N GLY A 233 -26.76 0.11 13.42
CA GLY A 233 -27.42 0.20 14.73
C GLY A 233 -26.59 0.85 15.84
N PRO A 234 -27.20 1.21 16.98
CA PRO A 234 -26.48 1.65 18.16
C PRO A 234 -25.61 0.48 18.66
N ALA A 235 -24.30 0.61 18.51
CA ALA A 235 -23.27 -0.30 19.02
C ALA A 235 -23.07 -1.67 18.33
N GLY A 236 -23.02 -1.75 16.99
CA GLY A 236 -22.24 -2.82 16.33
C GLY A 236 -22.60 -4.28 16.66
N GLU A 237 -23.84 -4.55 17.10
CA GLU A 237 -24.29 -5.87 17.55
C GLU A 237 -24.65 -6.81 16.40
N ILE A 238 -24.73 -6.32 15.17
CA ILE A 238 -25.12 -7.13 14.03
C ILE A 238 -23.86 -7.74 13.39
N ALA A 239 -23.63 -9.03 13.65
CA ALA A 239 -22.47 -9.76 13.17
C ALA A 239 -22.45 -9.84 11.64
N ILE A 240 -21.35 -9.45 11.01
CA ILE A 240 -21.15 -9.63 9.57
C ILE A 240 -20.91 -11.12 9.29
N THR A 241 -21.75 -11.71 8.46
CA THR A 241 -21.70 -13.12 8.07
C THR A 241 -21.09 -13.33 6.69
N GLY A 242 -21.17 -12.32 5.81
CA GLY A 242 -20.68 -12.42 4.44
C GLY A 242 -20.19 -11.08 3.89
N VAL A 243 -19.15 -11.15 3.06
CA VAL A 243 -18.66 -10.02 2.27
C VAL A 243 -18.36 -10.54 0.88
N THR A 244 -19.04 -10.01 -0.13
CA THR A 244 -18.79 -10.34 -1.54
C THR A 244 -18.62 -9.05 -2.34
N SER A 245 -17.76 -9.08 -3.35
CA SER A 245 -17.51 -7.95 -4.24
C SER A 245 -17.82 -8.36 -5.68
N ASP A 246 -18.51 -7.47 -6.39
CA ASP A 246 -18.69 -7.54 -7.84
C ASP A 246 -17.95 -6.36 -8.50
N ALA A 247 -18.05 -6.24 -9.83
CA ALA A 247 -17.33 -5.22 -10.58
C ALA A 247 -17.65 -3.76 -10.17
N LYS A 248 -18.78 -3.51 -9.49
CA LYS A 248 -19.30 -2.15 -9.21
C LYS A 248 -19.64 -1.92 -7.74
N SER A 249 -19.83 -2.98 -6.96
CA SER A 249 -20.39 -2.89 -5.61
C SER A 249 -19.88 -4.00 -4.70
N VAL A 250 -20.09 -3.76 -3.41
CA VAL A 250 -19.77 -4.67 -2.33
C VAL A 250 -21.06 -4.97 -1.60
N ARG A 251 -21.33 -6.26 -1.41
CA ARG A 251 -22.46 -6.76 -0.65
C ARG A 251 -21.95 -7.27 0.69
N ILE A 252 -22.53 -6.75 1.75
CA ILE A 252 -22.25 -7.12 3.14
C ILE A 252 -23.51 -7.78 3.67
N THR A 253 -23.38 -9.01 4.14
CA THR A 253 -24.48 -9.79 4.73
C THR A 253 -24.31 -9.81 6.23
N PHE A 254 -25.42 -9.66 6.92
CA PHE A 254 -25.49 -9.56 8.37
C PHE A 254 -26.32 -10.70 8.97
N ALA A 255 -25.94 -11.17 10.15
CA ALA A 255 -26.79 -12.04 10.97
C ALA A 255 -27.94 -11.21 11.54
N LEU A 256 -29.17 -11.71 11.45
CA LEU A 256 -30.30 -11.07 12.12
C LEU A 256 -30.23 -11.37 13.64
N PRO A 257 -30.71 -10.46 14.50
CA PRO A 257 -30.86 -10.74 15.93
C PRO A 257 -31.82 -11.92 16.11
N GLY A 258 -31.30 -13.10 16.42
CA GLY A 258 -32.08 -14.34 16.58
C GLY A 258 -31.40 -15.62 16.07
N ASP A 259 -30.44 -15.52 15.14
CA ASP A 259 -29.77 -16.69 14.52
C ASP A 259 -28.52 -17.18 15.29
N ALA A 260 -28.20 -16.59 16.45
CA ALA A 260 -27.03 -16.96 17.25
C ALA A 260 -27.29 -18.06 18.30
N GLY A 261 -28.48 -18.68 18.29
CA GLY A 261 -28.85 -19.71 19.26
C GLY A 261 -29.77 -20.77 18.65
N GLY A 262 -29.19 -21.92 18.34
CA GLY A 262 -29.85 -23.15 17.92
C GLY A 262 -28.84 -24.28 17.82
#